data_AF-A0A8T6NI62-F1
#
_entry.id   AF-A0A8T6NI62-F1
#
_cell.length_a   1.000
_cell.length_b   1.000
_cell.length_c   1.000
_cell.angle_alpha   90.00
_cell.angle_beta   90.00
_cell.angle_gamma   90.00
#
_symmetry.space_group_name_H-M   'P 1'
#
loop_
_entity.id
_entity.type
_entity.pdbx_description
1 polymer ?
#
loop_
_entity_poly.entity_id
_entity_poly.type
_entity_poly.pdbx_seq_one_letter_code
_entity_poly.pdbx_strand_id
1 'polypeptide(L)'
;DPATADQDYSSSGLITLHLINQDNDVDPDGDDLLARFDNCPDDFNPDQEDLDGDGIGDACDPDIDGDGVTNVQENQDQTDPYDNCDFMNSSITLVINAARDCDGDGVIDDVDLDDDNDGILDSVETQGDFDQNGIINSYDLDSDGDGCPDVVEAGLEDPDGDGLLGNSPVEVDAQGRVISAQGYSPVADADASGLKDFLEWPPIPSIVQQPTPLVIVFPGQDIRLNVEIEPNHLHFNIQWQILRTPTGNWEDLNESDDFRGVTTQNFTLVNPQESWVPWQFRAAIGSTAYSCAPLIFSQITHLDYQPLRIPNAFSPDNDGKNDFWTIEGLGKFPNHQLTIYSRWESVILNEAPYQNDWG
;
A
#
# COMPACT_ATOMS: atom_id res chain seq x y z
N ASP A 1 6.62 -57.01 66.68
CA ASP A 1 7.69 -57.78 67.37
C ASP A 1 8.45 -58.57 66.31
N PRO A 2 9.75 -58.31 66.07
CA PRO A 2 10.51 -59.05 65.07
C PRO A 2 10.86 -60.50 65.47
N ALA A 3 10.46 -60.95 66.67
CA ALA A 3 10.83 -62.28 67.19
C ALA A 3 9.72 -63.34 67.12
N THR A 4 8.51 -62.98 66.68
CA THR A 4 7.43 -63.95 66.42
C THR A 4 6.83 -63.68 65.05
N ALA A 5 7.23 -64.48 64.06
CA ALA A 5 6.52 -64.53 62.78
C ALA A 5 5.10 -65.07 63.05
N ASP A 6 4.10 -64.28 62.63
CA ASP A 6 2.70 -64.66 62.71
C ASP A 6 2.47 -65.95 61.90
N GLN A 7 1.92 -66.98 62.54
CA GLN A 7 1.78 -68.31 61.96
C GLN A 7 0.73 -68.33 60.84
N ASP A 8 -0.16 -67.33 60.79
CA ASP A 8 -1.17 -67.14 59.75
C ASP A 8 -0.62 -66.51 58.46
N TYR A 9 0.62 -65.99 58.46
CA TYR A 9 1.25 -65.43 57.26
C TYR A 9 1.64 -66.50 56.22
N SER A 10 1.73 -67.77 56.63
CA SER A 10 2.11 -68.89 55.75
C SER A 10 0.95 -69.47 54.95
N SER A 11 -0.29 -69.12 55.30
CA SER A 11 -1.52 -69.66 54.72
C SER A 11 -2.41 -68.62 54.03
N SER A 12 -2.06 -67.33 54.13
CA SER A 12 -2.81 -66.26 53.46
C SER A 12 -2.38 -66.12 52.00
N GLY A 13 -3.35 -66.11 51.09
CA GLY A 13 -3.11 -65.77 49.68
C GLY A 13 -2.59 -64.34 49.51
N LEU A 14 -2.12 -64.01 48.30
CA LEU A 14 -1.70 -62.66 47.90
C LEU A 14 -2.73 -61.62 48.39
N ILE A 15 -2.30 -60.78 49.33
CA ILE A 15 -3.09 -59.62 49.77
C ILE A 15 -2.71 -58.47 48.85
N THR A 16 -3.63 -58.07 47.98
CA THR A 16 -3.51 -56.83 47.22
C THR A 16 -3.94 -55.68 48.13
N LEU A 17 -2.98 -54.85 48.56
CA LEU A 17 -3.26 -53.59 49.24
C LEU A 17 -3.56 -52.52 48.19
N HIS A 18 -4.81 -52.10 48.09
CA HIS A 18 -5.16 -50.85 47.40
C HIS A 18 -4.97 -49.71 48.39
N LEU A 19 -3.87 -48.97 48.24
CA LEU A 19 -3.67 -47.68 48.90
C LEU A 19 -4.53 -46.66 48.16
N ILE A 20 -5.69 -46.33 48.72
CA ILE A 20 -6.45 -45.13 48.35
C ILE A 20 -6.15 -44.08 49.42
N ASN A 21 -5.81 -42.86 49.02
CA ASN A 21 -5.76 -41.73 49.94
C ASN A 21 -7.17 -41.55 50.55
N GLN A 22 -7.30 -40.92 51.71
CA GLN A 22 -8.61 -40.81 52.39
C GLN A 22 -9.60 -39.87 51.67
N ASP A 23 -9.21 -39.19 50.59
CA ASP A 23 -10.01 -38.14 49.96
C ASP A 23 -10.74 -38.61 48.69
N ASN A 24 -10.46 -39.84 48.19
CA ASN A 24 -11.04 -40.34 46.94
C ASN A 24 -10.78 -39.38 45.76
N ASP A 25 -9.64 -38.70 45.79
CA ASP A 25 -9.22 -37.82 44.71
C ASP A 25 -9.04 -38.66 43.44
N VAL A 26 -9.61 -38.17 42.35
CA VAL A 26 -9.54 -38.78 41.03
C VAL A 26 -8.72 -37.86 40.12
N ASP A 27 -8.01 -38.52 39.22
CA ASP A 27 -7.27 -37.96 38.09
C ASP A 27 -7.98 -38.55 36.85
N PRO A 28 -9.01 -37.86 36.31
CA PRO A 28 -9.88 -38.42 35.29
C PRO A 28 -9.23 -38.57 33.91
N ASP A 29 -8.31 -37.67 33.59
CA ASP A 29 -7.67 -37.48 32.29
C ASP A 29 -6.23 -38.03 32.25
N GLY A 30 -5.61 -38.25 33.41
CA GLY A 30 -4.35 -38.99 33.58
C GLY A 30 -3.11 -38.12 33.41
N ASP A 31 -3.19 -36.86 33.79
CA ASP A 31 -2.15 -35.84 33.56
C ASP A 31 -1.18 -35.66 34.76
N ASP A 32 -1.32 -36.51 35.77
CA ASP A 32 -0.61 -36.51 37.05
C ASP A 32 -1.04 -35.39 38.03
N LEU A 33 -2.16 -34.69 37.74
CA LEU A 33 -2.84 -33.77 38.64
C LEU A 33 -4.16 -34.36 39.14
N LEU A 34 -4.60 -33.91 40.30
CA LEU A 34 -5.88 -34.35 40.88
C LEU A 34 -6.93 -33.32 40.51
N ALA A 35 -8.15 -33.74 40.18
CA ALA A 35 -9.27 -32.89 39.71
C ALA A 35 -9.59 -31.64 40.57
N ARG A 36 -9.07 -31.55 41.79
CA ARG A 36 -9.23 -30.39 42.71
C ARG A 36 -8.11 -29.34 42.59
N PHE A 37 -7.03 -29.67 41.89
CA PHE A 37 -5.84 -28.86 41.64
C PHE A 37 -5.60 -28.70 40.13
N ASP A 38 -6.55 -29.15 39.33
CA ASP A 38 -6.49 -29.22 37.88
C ASP A 38 -7.51 -28.21 37.31
N ASN A 39 -7.02 -27.27 36.49
CA ASN A 39 -7.84 -26.25 35.82
C ASN A 39 -8.58 -26.80 34.58
N CYS A 40 -8.29 -28.04 34.14
CA CYS A 40 -9.04 -28.81 33.16
C CYS A 40 -9.25 -30.28 33.57
N PRO A 41 -10.08 -30.56 34.60
CA PRO A 41 -10.22 -31.90 35.20
C PRO A 41 -10.56 -33.09 34.27
N ASP A 42 -10.99 -32.82 33.04
CA ASP A 42 -11.39 -33.83 32.06
C ASP A 42 -10.49 -33.85 30.80
N ASP A 43 -9.53 -32.92 30.66
CA ASP A 43 -8.71 -32.70 29.46
C ASP A 43 -7.22 -32.58 29.79
N PHE A 44 -6.42 -33.58 29.38
CA PHE A 44 -4.99 -33.72 29.69
C PHE A 44 -4.18 -32.43 29.48
N ASN A 45 -3.75 -31.78 30.56
CA ASN A 45 -2.92 -30.57 30.53
C ASN A 45 -1.96 -30.45 31.74
N PRO A 46 -0.90 -31.28 31.81
CA PRO A 46 0.03 -31.32 32.96
C PRO A 46 0.72 -29.99 33.30
N ASP A 47 0.87 -29.11 32.30
CA ASP A 47 1.54 -27.83 32.44
C ASP A 47 0.60 -26.73 33.00
N GLN A 48 -0.72 -26.97 33.02
CA GLN A 48 -1.75 -26.10 33.60
C GLN A 48 -1.64 -24.64 33.11
N GLU A 49 -1.41 -24.49 31.80
CA GLU A 49 -1.46 -23.17 31.14
C GLU A 49 -2.88 -22.59 31.30
N ASP A 50 -2.93 -21.28 31.49
CA ASP A 50 -4.10 -20.45 31.84
C ASP A 50 -3.71 -19.02 31.44
N LEU A 51 -3.87 -18.73 30.14
CA LEU A 51 -3.34 -17.52 29.50
C LEU A 51 -4.05 -16.26 30.00
N ASP A 52 -5.38 -16.27 30.11
CA ASP A 52 -6.18 -15.13 30.57
C ASP A 52 -6.29 -15.02 32.11
N GLY A 53 -5.97 -16.09 32.84
CA GLY A 53 -5.95 -16.13 34.29
C GLY A 53 -7.33 -16.23 34.93
N ASP A 54 -8.36 -16.68 34.21
CA ASP A 54 -9.71 -16.84 34.74
C ASP A 54 -9.89 -18.10 35.61
N GLY A 55 -8.92 -19.02 35.55
CA GLY A 55 -8.85 -20.26 36.30
C GLY A 55 -9.40 -21.48 35.57
N ILE A 56 -9.78 -21.35 34.30
CA ILE A 56 -9.99 -22.42 33.33
C ILE A 56 -8.68 -22.58 32.55
N GLY A 57 -8.23 -23.82 32.33
CA GLY A 57 -6.98 -24.02 31.59
C GLY A 57 -7.14 -23.92 30.08
N ASP A 58 -6.09 -23.51 29.38
CA ASP A 58 -6.09 -23.32 27.92
C ASP A 58 -6.58 -24.57 27.15
N ALA A 59 -6.39 -25.76 27.73
CA ALA A 59 -6.81 -27.03 27.13
C ALA A 59 -8.35 -27.21 27.07
N CYS A 60 -9.09 -26.54 27.95
CA CYS A 60 -10.54 -26.64 28.07
C CYS A 60 -11.25 -25.28 28.03
N ASP A 61 -10.50 -24.19 27.87
CA ASP A 61 -11.04 -22.84 27.77
C ASP A 61 -11.71 -22.57 26.41
N PRO A 62 -13.00 -22.19 26.37
CA PRO A 62 -13.63 -21.72 25.13
C PRO A 62 -13.11 -20.38 24.59
N ASP A 63 -12.33 -19.61 25.35
CA ASP A 63 -11.84 -18.24 25.09
C ASP A 63 -10.47 -18.09 25.80
N ILE A 64 -9.41 -18.61 25.17
CA ILE A 64 -8.12 -18.85 25.83
C ILE A 64 -7.42 -17.55 26.24
N ASP A 65 -7.56 -16.49 25.45
CA ASP A 65 -6.89 -15.22 25.70
C ASP A 65 -7.79 -14.18 26.42
N GLY A 66 -9.07 -14.50 26.62
CA GLY A 66 -10.00 -13.75 27.46
C GLY A 66 -10.42 -12.41 26.85
N ASP A 67 -10.34 -12.27 25.53
CA ASP A 67 -10.70 -11.08 24.76
C ASP A 67 -12.23 -10.93 24.57
N GLY A 68 -13.00 -11.95 24.94
CA GLY A 68 -14.45 -12.03 24.85
C GLY A 68 -14.98 -12.65 23.56
N VAL A 69 -14.11 -13.12 22.67
CA VAL A 69 -14.39 -13.85 21.44
C VAL A 69 -14.00 -15.31 21.65
N THR A 70 -14.89 -16.25 21.33
CA THR A 70 -14.54 -17.67 21.52
C THR A 70 -13.47 -18.10 20.51
N ASN A 71 -12.56 -19.01 20.90
CA ASN A 71 -11.58 -19.65 20.03
C ASN A 71 -12.17 -20.12 18.68
N VAL A 72 -13.40 -20.65 18.72
CA VAL A 72 -14.11 -21.17 17.53
C VAL A 72 -14.51 -20.05 16.56
N GLN A 73 -14.83 -18.87 17.09
CA GLN A 73 -15.22 -17.69 16.32
C GLN A 73 -13.98 -17.04 15.72
N GLU A 74 -12.90 -16.89 16.48
CA GLU A 74 -11.61 -16.37 15.98
C GLU A 74 -11.03 -17.23 14.86
N ASN A 75 -11.06 -18.56 15.01
CA ASN A 75 -10.69 -19.47 13.93
C ASN A 75 -11.54 -19.31 12.65
N GLN A 76 -12.77 -18.80 12.75
CA GLN A 76 -13.62 -18.46 11.59
C GLN A 76 -13.27 -17.09 11.01
N ASP A 77 -12.94 -16.15 11.89
CA ASP A 77 -12.62 -14.75 11.59
C ASP A 77 -11.16 -14.58 11.12
N GLN A 78 -10.35 -15.62 11.32
CA GLN A 78 -8.92 -15.68 11.02
C GLN A 78 -8.06 -14.79 11.92
N THR A 79 -8.52 -14.55 13.14
CA THR A 79 -7.77 -13.93 14.24
C THR A 79 -7.12 -15.02 15.13
N ASP A 80 -6.25 -14.64 16.07
CA ASP A 80 -5.43 -15.56 16.88
C ASP A 80 -5.99 -15.78 18.31
N PRO A 81 -6.51 -16.99 18.63
CA PRO A 81 -7.04 -17.34 19.96
C PRO A 81 -6.08 -17.32 21.16
N TYR A 82 -4.86 -16.84 20.94
CA TYR A 82 -3.81 -16.76 21.96
C TYR A 82 -3.27 -15.33 22.09
N ASP A 83 -3.93 -14.36 21.46
CA ASP A 83 -3.54 -12.96 21.41
C ASP A 83 -4.78 -12.08 21.60
N ASN A 84 -4.96 -11.58 22.82
CA ASN A 84 -6.14 -10.81 23.21
C ASN A 84 -6.25 -9.42 22.57
N CYS A 85 -5.36 -9.11 21.64
CA CYS A 85 -5.35 -7.93 20.79
C CYS A 85 -5.59 -8.26 19.29
N ASP A 86 -5.55 -9.54 18.90
CA ASP A 86 -5.96 -9.99 17.56
C ASP A 86 -7.38 -10.53 17.61
N PHE A 87 -8.37 -9.65 17.50
CA PHE A 87 -9.78 -10.04 17.51
C PHE A 87 -10.69 -9.12 16.73
N MET A 88 -11.85 -9.66 16.32
CA MET A 88 -12.91 -8.84 15.75
C MET A 88 -13.84 -8.29 16.83
N ASN A 89 -13.86 -6.97 17.03
CA ASN A 89 -14.71 -6.31 18.04
C ASN A 89 -16.21 -6.63 17.84
N SER A 90 -16.65 -6.89 16.60
CA SER A 90 -18.03 -7.26 16.28
C SER A 90 -18.41 -8.71 16.69
N SER A 91 -17.41 -9.54 16.98
CA SER A 91 -17.53 -10.95 17.37
C SER A 91 -17.55 -11.18 18.88
N ILE A 92 -17.35 -10.14 19.70
CA ILE A 92 -17.39 -10.24 21.16
C ILE A 92 -18.76 -10.72 21.63
N THR A 93 -18.79 -11.85 22.32
CA THR A 93 -20.01 -12.46 22.88
C THR A 93 -19.90 -12.88 24.34
N LEU A 94 -18.68 -12.96 24.87
CA LEU A 94 -18.36 -13.30 26.25
C LEU A 94 -17.95 -12.04 27.03
N VAL A 95 -17.55 -12.24 28.29
CA VAL A 95 -17.03 -11.17 29.14
C VAL A 95 -15.53 -11.14 28.96
N ILE A 96 -14.97 -9.96 28.68
CA ILE A 96 -13.53 -9.74 28.64
C ILE A 96 -12.97 -9.93 30.05
N ASN A 97 -12.04 -10.87 30.22
CA ASN A 97 -11.44 -11.22 31.50
C ASN A 97 -9.92 -10.96 31.55
N ALA A 98 -9.28 -10.79 30.40
CA ALA A 98 -7.87 -10.41 30.33
C ALA A 98 -7.66 -8.89 30.43
N ALA A 99 -6.49 -8.50 30.93
CA ALA A 99 -6.00 -7.12 30.84
C ALA A 99 -5.17 -7.01 29.55
N ARG A 100 -5.62 -6.15 28.63
CA ARG A 100 -4.95 -5.89 27.36
C ARG A 100 -3.88 -4.80 27.50
N ASP A 101 -2.88 -4.91 26.64
CA ASP A 101 -1.69 -4.06 26.50
C ASP A 101 -1.21 -4.29 25.05
N CYS A 102 -1.97 -3.77 24.08
CA CYS A 102 -1.89 -4.20 22.68
C CYS A 102 -0.62 -3.76 21.96
N ASP A 103 -0.02 -2.66 22.38
CA ASP A 103 1.29 -2.23 21.91
C ASP A 103 2.47 -2.85 22.71
N GLY A 104 2.18 -3.52 23.83
CA GLY A 104 3.15 -4.21 24.67
C GLY A 104 4.13 -3.27 25.39
N ASP A 105 3.75 -2.02 25.64
CA ASP A 105 4.60 -1.02 26.27
C ASP A 105 4.62 -1.10 27.81
N GLY A 106 3.67 -1.85 28.39
CA GLY A 106 3.50 -2.07 29.82
C GLY A 106 2.47 -1.16 30.49
N VAL A 107 1.73 -0.37 29.73
CA VAL A 107 0.51 0.35 30.11
C VAL A 107 -0.68 -0.43 29.53
N ILE A 108 -1.73 -0.61 30.33
CA ILE A 108 -2.90 -1.37 29.89
C ILE A 108 -3.85 -0.43 29.13
N ASP A 109 -4.52 -0.92 28.09
CA ASP A 109 -5.42 -0.14 27.21
C ASP A 109 -6.48 0.67 28.01
N ASP A 110 -6.96 0.12 29.13
CA ASP A 110 -7.91 0.78 30.04
C ASP A 110 -7.41 2.14 30.59
N VAL A 111 -6.09 2.37 30.56
CA VAL A 111 -5.37 3.53 31.09
C VAL A 111 -4.52 4.21 30.02
N ASP A 112 -4.16 3.49 28.97
CA ASP A 112 -3.46 4.02 27.81
C ASP A 112 -4.27 5.14 27.14
N LEU A 113 -3.57 5.99 26.39
CA LEU A 113 -4.16 7.04 25.57
C LEU A 113 -3.80 6.90 24.08
N ASP A 114 -2.98 5.89 23.75
CA ASP A 114 -2.40 5.61 22.43
C ASP A 114 -2.18 4.09 22.32
N ASP A 115 -3.28 3.33 22.28
CA ASP A 115 -3.30 1.85 22.46
C ASP A 115 -2.45 1.04 21.45
N ASP A 116 -1.99 1.65 20.36
CA ASP A 116 -1.15 1.04 19.33
C ASP A 116 0.22 1.72 19.13
N ASN A 117 0.52 2.77 19.91
CA ASN A 117 1.75 3.56 19.87
C ASN A 117 2.13 4.15 18.48
N ASP A 118 1.14 4.41 17.62
CA ASP A 118 1.34 5.03 16.31
C ASP A 118 1.53 6.57 16.41
N GLY A 119 1.27 7.16 17.59
CA GLY A 119 1.45 8.57 17.88
C GLY A 119 0.24 9.46 17.61
N ILE A 120 -0.90 8.85 17.29
CA ILE A 120 -2.23 9.43 17.28
C ILE A 120 -2.79 9.26 18.72
N LEU A 121 -4.08 9.33 19.00
CA LEU A 121 -4.59 9.21 20.38
C LEU A 121 -5.95 8.59 20.20
N ASP A 122 -6.37 7.62 20.99
CA ASP A 122 -7.65 6.92 20.76
C ASP A 122 -8.86 7.89 20.69
N SER A 123 -8.74 9.04 21.37
CA SER A 123 -9.71 10.14 21.30
C SER A 123 -9.88 10.80 19.92
N VAL A 124 -8.92 10.59 19.02
CA VAL A 124 -8.80 11.08 17.65
C VAL A 124 -9.10 9.96 16.65
N GLU A 125 -8.57 8.75 16.83
CA GLU A 125 -8.88 7.58 15.99
C GLU A 125 -10.32 7.12 16.11
N THR A 126 -10.90 7.32 17.30
CA THR A 126 -12.26 6.91 17.68
C THR A 126 -12.43 5.40 17.80
N GLN A 127 -13.56 4.98 18.36
CA GLN A 127 -13.93 3.56 18.51
C GLN A 127 -14.58 3.00 17.23
N GLY A 128 -14.27 3.60 16.08
CA GLY A 128 -14.72 3.15 14.78
C GLY A 128 -13.88 1.99 14.28
N ASP A 129 -14.33 1.38 13.19
CA ASP A 129 -13.59 0.41 12.39
C ASP A 129 -13.86 0.86 10.95
N PHE A 130 -12.92 1.63 10.40
CA PHE A 130 -13.17 2.39 9.17
C PHE A 130 -13.13 1.48 7.93
N ASP A 131 -12.15 0.60 7.84
CA ASP A 131 -11.98 -0.34 6.73
C ASP A 131 -12.86 -1.60 6.85
N GLN A 132 -13.47 -1.83 8.02
CA GLN A 132 -14.31 -2.99 8.36
C GLN A 132 -13.54 -4.32 8.37
N ASN A 133 -12.26 -4.29 8.76
CA ASN A 133 -11.45 -5.48 8.98
C ASN A 133 -11.70 -6.15 10.35
N GLY A 134 -12.39 -5.45 11.26
CA GLY A 134 -12.79 -5.95 12.59
C GLY A 134 -11.94 -5.46 13.75
N ILE A 135 -10.77 -4.88 13.46
CA ILE A 135 -9.92 -4.14 14.39
C ILE A 135 -10.48 -2.71 14.46
N ILE A 136 -10.56 -2.13 15.66
CA ILE A 136 -10.99 -0.74 15.77
C ILE A 136 -9.79 0.17 15.53
N ASN A 137 -10.05 1.37 15.03
CA ASN A 137 -9.02 2.32 14.63
C ASN A 137 -7.96 2.60 15.70
N SER A 138 -8.29 2.54 17.00
CA SER A 138 -7.31 2.75 18.07
C SER A 138 -6.36 1.58 18.32
N TYR A 139 -6.60 0.44 17.67
CA TYR A 139 -5.72 -0.73 17.72
C TYR A 139 -5.16 -1.06 16.33
N ASP A 140 -5.46 -0.24 15.31
CA ASP A 140 -5.20 -0.56 13.91
C ASP A 140 -4.18 0.42 13.33
N LEU A 141 -3.00 -0.09 12.98
CA LEU A 141 -1.92 0.70 12.41
C LEU A 141 -2.18 1.15 10.95
N ASP A 142 -3.28 0.71 10.31
CA ASP A 142 -3.72 1.08 8.95
C ASP A 142 -5.26 1.19 8.96
N SER A 143 -5.80 2.13 9.73
CA SER A 143 -7.23 2.26 10.04
C SER A 143 -8.13 2.28 8.80
N ASP A 144 -7.66 2.84 7.68
CA ASP A 144 -8.43 2.94 6.44
C ASP A 144 -8.18 1.82 5.42
N GLY A 145 -7.20 0.96 5.71
CA GLY A 145 -6.87 -0.24 4.96
C GLY A 145 -6.30 0.04 3.56
N ASP A 146 -5.70 1.21 3.33
CA ASP A 146 -5.12 1.58 2.04
C ASP A 146 -3.69 1.03 1.82
N GLY A 147 -3.08 0.52 2.89
CA GLY A 147 -1.72 -0.03 2.93
C GLY A 147 -0.65 0.98 3.32
N CYS A 148 -1.03 2.16 3.83
CA CYS A 148 -0.17 3.15 4.45
C CYS A 148 -0.37 3.14 5.96
N PRO A 149 0.70 3.12 6.76
CA PRO A 149 0.53 3.20 8.20
C PRO A 149 -0.02 4.56 8.64
N ASP A 150 -0.91 4.54 9.63
CA ASP A 150 -1.60 5.71 10.19
C ASP A 150 -0.61 6.79 10.65
N VAL A 151 0.48 6.40 11.32
CA VAL A 151 1.60 7.28 11.69
C VAL A 151 2.14 8.10 10.50
N VAL A 152 2.24 7.51 9.31
CA VAL A 152 2.75 8.16 8.09
C VAL A 152 1.71 9.12 7.52
N GLU A 153 0.44 8.72 7.53
CA GLU A 153 -0.67 9.51 7.03
C GLU A 153 -0.97 10.71 7.92
N ALA A 154 -0.86 10.54 9.23
CA ALA A 154 -0.92 11.59 10.23
C ALA A 154 0.18 12.66 10.06
N GLY A 155 1.21 12.37 9.26
CA GLY A 155 2.35 13.24 9.01
C GLY A 155 3.43 13.15 10.10
N LEU A 156 3.47 12.03 10.82
CA LEU A 156 4.48 11.74 11.83
C LEU A 156 5.67 10.99 11.20
N GLU A 157 6.70 10.70 12.00
CA GLU A 157 7.93 10.05 11.52
C GLU A 157 7.95 8.58 11.93
N ASP A 158 8.03 7.69 10.93
CA ASP A 158 8.31 6.25 11.07
C ASP A 158 9.56 5.89 10.23
N PRO A 159 10.78 6.01 10.78
CA PRO A 159 12.02 5.81 10.04
C PRO A 159 12.42 4.34 9.83
N ASP A 160 11.89 3.39 10.61
CA ASP A 160 12.13 1.94 10.49
C ASP A 160 11.01 1.19 9.75
N GLY A 161 9.87 1.83 9.51
CA GLY A 161 8.78 1.31 8.68
C GLY A 161 7.99 0.21 9.38
N ASP A 162 7.84 0.30 10.70
CA ASP A 162 7.09 -0.67 11.50
C ASP A 162 5.68 -0.21 11.87
N GLY A 163 5.28 1.00 11.45
CA GLY A 163 3.96 1.57 11.73
C GLY A 163 3.87 2.30 13.08
N LEU A 164 4.94 2.30 13.89
CA LEU A 164 4.95 2.95 15.19
C LEU A 164 5.58 4.34 15.13
N LEU A 165 5.29 5.17 16.13
CA LEU A 165 5.88 6.49 16.21
C LEU A 165 7.38 6.45 16.56
N GLY A 166 8.21 6.86 15.61
CA GLY A 166 9.64 6.99 15.81
C GLY A 166 10.40 5.72 15.44
N ASN A 167 11.39 5.31 16.23
CA ASN A 167 12.10 4.04 16.00
C ASN A 167 11.86 3.11 17.19
N SER A 168 11.74 1.83 16.91
CA SER A 168 11.60 0.79 17.92
C SER A 168 12.91 0.50 18.69
N PRO A 169 12.85 0.20 20.00
CA PRO A 169 11.65 0.20 20.85
C PRO A 169 11.23 1.62 21.24
N VAL A 170 9.91 1.84 21.31
CA VAL A 170 9.34 3.10 21.82
C VAL A 170 9.59 3.25 23.32
N GLU A 171 9.66 4.50 23.80
CA GLU A 171 9.63 4.81 25.23
C GLU A 171 8.36 5.60 25.49
N VAL A 172 7.60 5.22 26.51
CA VAL A 172 6.27 5.79 26.80
C VAL A 172 6.21 6.46 28.17
N ASP A 173 5.22 7.32 28.39
CA ASP A 173 4.95 7.91 29.69
C ASP A 173 4.01 7.06 30.56
N ALA A 174 3.51 7.60 31.67
CA ALA A 174 2.65 6.84 32.58
C ALA A 174 1.20 6.71 32.10
N GLN A 175 0.91 7.24 30.92
CA GLN A 175 -0.38 7.19 30.22
C GLN A 175 -0.18 6.62 28.80
N GLY A 176 0.86 5.80 28.58
CA GLY A 176 1.11 5.09 27.32
C GLY A 176 1.63 5.91 26.14
N ARG A 177 1.55 7.24 26.21
CA ARG A 177 2.06 8.08 25.12
C ARG A 177 3.57 7.95 24.89
N VAL A 178 3.99 7.65 23.67
CA VAL A 178 5.35 7.73 23.13
C VAL A 178 6.02 9.08 23.39
N ILE A 179 7.15 9.04 24.10
CA ILE A 179 8.03 10.17 24.40
C ILE A 179 9.39 10.09 23.70
N SER A 180 9.68 8.99 23.00
CA SER A 180 10.92 8.79 22.23
C SER A 180 10.96 9.62 20.92
N ALA A 181 9.80 10.08 20.42
CA ALA A 181 9.69 10.92 19.23
C ALA A 181 8.73 12.12 19.44
N GLN A 182 8.35 12.82 18.37
CA GLN A 182 7.38 13.92 18.40
C GLN A 182 6.07 13.47 17.77
N GLY A 183 5.06 13.20 18.59
CA GLY A 183 3.69 12.82 18.17
C GLY A 183 2.62 13.80 18.65
N TYR A 184 1.35 13.38 18.54
CA TYR A 184 0.18 14.02 19.17
C TYR A 184 -0.06 15.48 18.79
N SER A 185 0.45 15.92 17.64
CA SER A 185 0.41 17.30 17.15
C SER A 185 -0.30 17.29 15.79
N PRO A 186 -1.08 18.33 15.44
CA PRO A 186 -2.32 18.18 14.67
C PRO A 186 -2.21 17.19 13.53
N VAL A 187 -2.97 16.10 13.66
CA VAL A 187 -3.05 15.03 12.67
C VAL A 187 -3.47 15.61 11.32
N ALA A 188 -2.80 15.16 10.26
CA ALA A 188 -2.99 15.65 8.90
C ALA A 188 -4.45 15.49 8.40
N ASP A 189 -4.83 16.44 7.57
CA ASP A 189 -6.09 16.56 6.82
C ASP A 189 -5.71 17.43 5.62
N ALA A 190 -4.91 16.85 4.73
CA ALA A 190 -4.14 17.60 3.75
C ALA A 190 -5.03 18.19 2.63
N ASP A 191 -6.17 17.55 2.35
CA ASP A 191 -7.15 18.05 1.40
C ASP A 191 -8.27 18.90 2.03
N ALA A 192 -8.31 18.99 3.37
CA ALA A 192 -9.31 19.70 4.15
C ALA A 192 -10.74 19.15 3.96
N SER A 193 -10.87 17.84 3.72
CA SER A 193 -12.15 17.12 3.68
C SER A 193 -12.88 17.19 5.03
N GLY A 194 -12.12 17.34 6.12
CA GLY A 194 -12.58 17.31 7.50
C GLY A 194 -12.62 15.90 8.10
N LEU A 195 -12.28 14.88 7.29
CA LEU A 195 -11.84 13.58 7.75
C LEU A 195 -10.31 13.62 7.89
N LYS A 196 -9.72 12.79 8.73
CA LYS A 196 -8.27 12.72 8.87
C LYS A 196 -7.69 11.82 7.80
N ASP A 197 -6.47 12.12 7.36
CA ASP A 197 -5.86 11.40 6.23
C ASP A 197 -5.78 9.89 6.53
N PHE A 198 -5.36 9.50 7.75
CA PHE A 198 -5.34 8.10 8.24
C PHE A 198 -6.73 7.42 8.37
N LEU A 199 -7.81 8.18 8.17
CA LEU A 199 -9.18 7.67 8.16
C LEU A 199 -9.83 7.90 6.80
N GLU A 200 -9.06 8.17 5.73
CA GLU A 200 -9.62 8.57 4.44
C GLU A 200 -8.96 7.86 3.27
N TRP A 201 -9.68 6.85 2.76
CA TRP A 201 -9.26 6.15 1.55
C TRP A 201 -8.96 7.12 0.41
N PRO A 202 -7.74 7.13 -0.15
CA PRO A 202 -7.35 8.09 -1.16
C PRO A 202 -8.21 7.94 -2.42
N PRO A 203 -8.85 9.01 -2.90
CA PRO A 203 -9.59 8.98 -4.14
C PRO A 203 -8.66 8.63 -5.29
N ILE A 204 -8.95 7.54 -6.01
CA ILE A 204 -8.14 7.09 -7.15
C ILE A 204 -8.27 8.11 -8.30
N PRO A 205 -7.21 8.86 -8.67
CA PRO A 205 -7.30 9.77 -9.80
C PRO A 205 -7.46 9.01 -11.12
N SER A 206 -8.16 9.63 -12.07
CA SER A 206 -8.24 9.13 -13.44
C SER A 206 -7.62 10.11 -14.42
N ILE A 207 -6.75 9.62 -15.30
CA ILE A 207 -6.21 10.42 -16.40
C ILE A 207 -7.23 10.42 -17.53
N VAL A 208 -8.06 11.48 -17.57
CA VAL A 208 -9.14 11.63 -18.56
C VAL A 208 -8.64 12.05 -19.93
N GLN A 209 -7.49 12.73 -19.99
CA GLN A 209 -6.78 12.97 -21.24
C GLN A 209 -5.38 12.41 -21.18
N GLN A 210 -5.10 11.48 -22.08
CA GLN A 210 -3.81 10.82 -22.21
C GLN A 210 -2.95 11.51 -23.30
N PRO A 211 -1.61 11.54 -23.16
CA PRO A 211 -0.75 12.13 -24.18
C PRO A 211 -0.72 11.27 -25.43
N THR A 212 -0.49 11.87 -26.60
CA THR A 212 -0.46 11.11 -27.86
C THR A 212 0.56 9.96 -27.80
N PRO A 213 0.19 8.70 -28.07
CA PRO A 213 1.07 7.55 -27.88
C PRO A 213 2.22 7.46 -28.90
N LEU A 214 2.02 8.05 -30.09
CA LEU A 214 3.06 8.18 -31.12
C LEU A 214 3.03 9.59 -31.68
N VAL A 215 4.15 10.30 -31.59
CA VAL A 215 4.30 11.65 -32.13
C VAL A 215 5.30 11.69 -33.26
N ILE A 216 4.87 12.28 -34.38
CA ILE A 216 5.73 12.56 -35.52
C ILE A 216 6.56 13.82 -35.24
N VAL A 217 7.88 13.69 -35.30
CA VAL A 217 8.83 14.78 -35.12
C VAL A 217 9.28 15.31 -36.46
N PHE A 218 9.03 16.59 -36.69
CA PHE A 218 9.60 17.34 -37.82
C PHE A 218 10.73 18.25 -37.32
N PRO A 219 11.83 18.42 -38.10
CA PRO A 219 12.93 19.28 -37.70
C PRO A 219 12.47 20.73 -37.45
N GLY A 220 12.88 21.31 -36.31
CA GLY A 220 12.59 22.70 -35.95
C GLY A 220 11.21 22.93 -35.32
N GLN A 221 10.40 21.88 -35.12
CA GLN A 221 9.08 21.99 -34.51
C GLN A 221 9.08 21.51 -33.07
N ASP A 222 8.44 22.27 -32.19
CA ASP A 222 8.18 21.86 -30.82
C ASP A 222 7.01 20.86 -30.79
N ILE A 223 7.10 19.88 -29.90
CA ILE A 223 6.03 18.93 -29.62
C ILE A 223 5.43 19.23 -28.26
N ARG A 224 4.10 19.22 -28.16
CA ARG A 224 3.37 19.35 -26.90
C ARG A 224 2.66 18.05 -26.57
N LEU A 225 2.89 17.55 -25.36
CA LEU A 225 2.18 16.45 -24.75
C LEU A 225 1.36 17.01 -23.59
N ASN A 226 0.19 16.44 -23.36
CA ASN A 226 -0.65 16.90 -22.29
C ASN A 226 -1.37 15.75 -21.58
N VAL A 227 -1.63 15.98 -20.30
CA VAL A 227 -2.46 15.13 -19.46
C VAL A 227 -3.53 15.96 -18.80
N GLU A 228 -4.73 15.41 -18.66
CA GLU A 228 -5.78 15.97 -17.80
C GLU A 228 -6.19 14.90 -16.80
N ILE A 229 -6.32 15.29 -15.53
CA ILE A 229 -6.60 14.41 -14.40
C ILE A 229 -7.93 14.84 -13.81
N GLU A 230 -8.80 13.89 -13.51
CA GLU A 230 -10.01 14.12 -12.75
C GLU A 230 -9.98 13.29 -11.45
N PRO A 231 -10.48 13.84 -10.34
CA PRO A 231 -11.06 15.18 -10.27
C PRO A 231 -10.03 16.32 -10.14
N ASN A 232 -10.27 17.44 -10.85
CA ASN A 232 -9.39 18.62 -10.88
C ASN A 232 -9.32 19.42 -9.55
N HIS A 233 -10.11 19.03 -8.54
CA HIS A 233 -10.13 19.69 -7.22
C HIS A 233 -9.19 19.04 -6.20
N LEU A 234 -8.60 17.90 -6.53
CA LEU A 234 -7.65 17.22 -5.66
C LEU A 234 -6.23 17.74 -5.87
N HIS A 235 -5.44 17.66 -4.81
CA HIS A 235 -4.06 18.10 -4.81
C HIS A 235 -3.16 16.98 -5.39
N PHE A 236 -2.78 17.11 -6.66
CA PHE A 236 -1.86 16.20 -7.33
C PHE A 236 -0.60 16.92 -7.81
N ASN A 237 0.53 16.23 -7.76
CA ASN A 237 1.73 16.63 -8.48
C ASN A 237 1.83 15.85 -9.80
N ILE A 238 2.46 16.49 -10.79
CA ILE A 238 2.79 15.85 -12.06
C ILE A 238 4.31 15.92 -12.18
N GLN A 239 4.91 14.82 -12.62
CA GLN A 239 6.32 14.75 -12.97
C GLN A 239 6.47 13.96 -14.27
N TRP A 240 6.94 14.62 -15.32
CA TRP A 240 7.24 13.94 -16.58
C TRP A 240 8.54 13.14 -16.44
N GLN A 241 8.51 11.93 -16.97
CA GLN A 241 9.61 10.98 -16.92
C GLN A 241 10.04 10.59 -18.32
N ILE A 242 11.31 10.21 -18.44
CA ILE A 242 11.93 9.73 -19.66
C ILE A 242 12.54 8.35 -19.44
N LEU A 243 12.39 7.48 -20.43
CA LEU A 243 13.13 6.22 -20.52
C LEU A 243 14.03 6.28 -21.75
N ARG A 244 15.35 6.30 -21.52
CA ARG A 244 16.34 6.50 -22.60
C ARG A 244 16.73 5.20 -23.32
N THR A 245 16.52 4.07 -22.67
CA THR A 245 16.85 2.74 -23.20
C THR A 245 15.75 1.73 -22.85
N PRO A 246 15.46 0.73 -23.70
CA PRO A 246 14.39 -0.24 -23.43
C PRO A 246 14.58 -1.10 -22.17
N THR A 247 15.82 -1.20 -21.68
CA THR A 247 16.20 -1.96 -20.46
C THR A 247 16.63 -1.04 -19.32
N GLY A 248 16.43 0.27 -19.47
CA GLY A 248 16.77 1.26 -18.45
C GLY A 248 15.65 1.45 -17.43
N ASN A 249 15.87 2.40 -16.53
CA ASN A 249 14.85 2.86 -15.59
C ASN A 249 14.25 4.18 -16.09
N TRP A 250 13.02 4.46 -15.65
CA TRP A 250 12.42 5.77 -15.83
C TRP A 250 13.17 6.80 -14.97
N GLU A 251 13.48 7.94 -15.56
CA GLU A 251 14.17 9.06 -14.92
C GLU A 251 13.25 10.29 -14.93
N ASP A 252 13.22 11.04 -13.84
CA ASP A 252 12.48 12.31 -13.79
C ASP A 252 13.16 13.36 -14.68
N LEU A 253 12.37 14.03 -15.50
CA LEU A 253 12.83 15.14 -16.32
C LEU A 253 12.98 16.41 -15.49
N ASN A 254 14.08 17.12 -15.72
CA ASN A 254 14.32 18.46 -15.19
C ASN A 254 14.05 19.51 -16.26
N GLU A 255 13.56 20.68 -15.83
CA GLU A 255 13.35 21.83 -16.69
C GLU A 255 14.67 22.23 -17.37
N SER A 256 14.62 22.48 -18.68
CA SER A 256 15.80 22.78 -19.49
C SER A 256 15.41 23.48 -20.80
N ASP A 257 16.40 23.84 -21.61
CA ASP A 257 16.17 24.37 -22.97
C ASP A 257 15.45 23.35 -23.88
N ASP A 258 15.61 22.05 -23.61
CA ASP A 258 15.06 20.94 -24.39
C ASP A 258 13.67 20.50 -23.88
N PHE A 259 13.40 20.68 -22.58
CA PHE A 259 12.23 20.16 -21.88
C PHE A 259 11.59 21.26 -21.03
N ARG A 260 10.34 21.63 -21.37
CA ARG A 260 9.59 22.67 -20.65
C ARG A 260 8.28 22.17 -20.06
N GLY A 261 7.95 22.63 -18.86
CA GLY A 261 6.69 22.29 -18.19
C GLY A 261 6.67 20.85 -17.65
N VAL A 262 7.84 20.33 -17.27
CA VAL A 262 8.03 18.93 -16.83
C VAL A 262 7.28 18.59 -15.54
N THR A 263 6.79 19.58 -14.79
CA THR A 263 5.94 19.37 -13.60
C THR A 263 4.49 19.80 -13.81
N THR A 264 4.05 19.96 -15.05
CA THR A 264 2.73 20.51 -15.39
C THR A 264 1.93 19.58 -16.28
N GLN A 265 0.63 19.84 -16.40
CA GLN A 265 -0.25 19.17 -17.36
C GLN A 265 0.20 19.31 -18.82
N ASN A 266 1.02 20.33 -19.15
CA ASN A 266 1.45 20.63 -20.51
C ASN A 266 2.97 20.55 -20.63
N PHE A 267 3.47 19.44 -21.13
CA PHE A 267 4.89 19.21 -21.38
C PHE A 267 5.26 19.55 -22.82
N THR A 268 6.36 20.28 -23.00
CA THR A 268 6.88 20.66 -24.31
C THR A 268 8.29 20.10 -24.53
N LEU A 269 8.44 19.32 -25.60
CA LEU A 269 9.72 18.95 -26.19
C LEU A 269 10.12 20.04 -27.19
N VAL A 270 11.22 20.73 -26.91
CA VAL A 270 11.70 21.83 -27.76
C VAL A 270 12.58 21.27 -28.86
N ASN A 271 12.18 21.44 -30.11
CA ASN A 271 12.91 21.00 -31.31
C ASN A 271 13.54 19.58 -31.14
N PRO A 272 12.75 18.50 -31.02
CA PRO A 272 13.27 17.17 -30.77
C PRO A 272 14.14 16.67 -31.93
N GLN A 273 15.20 15.94 -31.60
CA GLN A 273 16.19 15.45 -32.55
C GLN A 273 15.98 13.98 -32.92
N GLU A 274 16.52 13.55 -34.07
CA GLU A 274 16.44 12.16 -34.53
C GLU A 274 17.04 11.17 -33.52
N SER A 275 18.08 11.58 -32.78
CA SER A 275 18.70 10.77 -31.74
C SER A 275 17.78 10.49 -30.54
N TRP A 276 16.66 11.19 -30.42
CA TRP A 276 15.70 11.04 -29.33
C TRP A 276 14.60 10.01 -29.67
N VAL A 277 14.54 9.50 -30.91
CA VAL A 277 13.57 8.48 -31.34
C VAL A 277 13.51 7.24 -30.42
N PRO A 278 14.64 6.72 -29.89
CA PRO A 278 14.59 5.59 -28.96
C PRO A 278 14.02 5.92 -27.58
N TRP A 279 13.84 7.21 -27.25
CA TRP A 279 13.37 7.63 -25.94
C TRP A 279 11.84 7.52 -25.86
N GLN A 280 11.37 7.19 -24.66
CA GLN A 280 9.96 7.12 -24.33
C GLN A 280 9.65 8.13 -23.22
N PHE A 281 8.42 8.66 -23.23
CA PHE A 281 7.96 9.67 -22.28
C PHE A 281 6.66 9.23 -21.62
N ARG A 282 6.48 9.53 -20.34
CA ARG A 282 5.21 9.38 -19.61
C ARG A 282 5.10 10.46 -18.54
N ALA A 283 3.89 10.78 -18.11
CA ALA A 283 3.67 11.51 -16.88
C ALA A 283 3.52 10.52 -15.72
N ALA A 284 4.17 10.80 -14.59
CA ALA A 284 3.89 10.24 -13.28
C ALA A 284 3.04 11.26 -12.51
N ILE A 285 1.96 10.79 -11.90
CA ILE A 285 1.00 11.58 -11.13
C ILE A 285 1.03 11.02 -9.72
N GLY A 286 1.33 11.85 -8.73
CA GLY A 286 1.26 11.49 -7.31
C GLY A 286 0.24 12.36 -6.59
N SER A 287 -0.31 11.82 -5.51
CA SER A 287 -1.07 12.63 -4.55
C SER A 287 -0.12 13.56 -3.79
N THR A 288 -0.60 14.74 -3.45
CA THR A 288 0.02 15.57 -2.40
C THR A 288 -0.90 15.68 -1.18
N ALA A 289 -2.03 14.99 -1.20
CA ALA A 289 -2.97 14.90 -0.07
C ALA A 289 -2.82 13.61 0.73
N TYR A 290 -2.15 12.58 0.18
CA TYR A 290 -2.03 11.26 0.82
C TYR A 290 -0.57 10.81 0.69
N SER A 291 0.08 10.51 1.81
CA SER A 291 1.54 10.33 1.89
C SER A 291 2.04 9.09 1.16
N CYS A 292 1.28 8.00 1.17
CA CYS A 292 1.65 6.73 0.52
C CYS A 292 0.97 6.47 -0.83
N ALA A 293 0.06 7.33 -1.26
CA ALA A 293 -0.76 7.05 -2.44
C ALA A 293 0.10 6.70 -3.67
N PRO A 294 -0.19 5.58 -4.35
CA PRO A 294 0.66 5.08 -5.42
C PRO A 294 0.69 6.04 -6.62
N LEU A 295 1.85 6.10 -7.27
CA LEU A 295 1.99 6.87 -8.51
C LEU A 295 1.13 6.27 -9.62
N ILE A 296 0.30 7.10 -10.25
CA ILE A 296 -0.41 6.76 -11.48
C ILE A 296 0.41 7.22 -12.68
N PHE A 297 0.51 6.37 -13.70
CA PHE A 297 1.28 6.68 -14.91
C PHE A 297 0.37 6.89 -16.12
N SER A 298 0.67 7.91 -16.92
CA SER A 298 0.07 8.07 -18.25
C SER A 298 0.50 6.95 -19.19
N GLN A 299 -0.19 6.84 -20.33
CA GLN A 299 0.30 6.04 -21.44
C GLN A 299 1.65 6.57 -21.93
N ILE A 300 2.43 5.67 -22.55
CA ILE A 300 3.76 5.97 -23.04
C ILE A 300 3.69 6.64 -24.42
N THR A 301 4.36 7.78 -24.56
CA THR A 301 4.59 8.45 -25.84
C THR A 301 5.91 8.03 -26.46
N HIS A 302 5.85 7.62 -27.73
CA HIS A 302 6.99 7.31 -28.59
C HIS A 302 7.20 8.42 -29.63
N LEU A 303 8.44 8.60 -30.08
CA LEU A 303 8.77 9.55 -31.14
C LEU A 303 9.07 8.82 -32.46
N ASP A 304 8.58 9.36 -33.57
CA ASP A 304 8.93 8.95 -34.93
C ASP A 304 9.47 10.15 -35.71
N TYR A 305 10.76 10.12 -36.04
CA TYR A 305 11.41 11.23 -36.72
C TYR A 305 11.14 11.17 -38.22
N GLN A 306 10.41 12.16 -38.73
CA GLN A 306 10.13 12.30 -40.15
C GLN A 306 10.93 13.48 -40.71
N PRO A 307 12.09 13.21 -41.34
CA PRO A 307 12.91 14.27 -41.92
C PRO A 307 12.25 14.92 -43.14
N LEU A 308 11.20 14.30 -43.71
CA LEU A 308 10.52 14.74 -44.91
C LEU A 308 9.02 14.92 -44.64
N ARG A 309 8.50 16.11 -44.88
CA ARG A 309 7.06 16.38 -44.87
C ARG A 309 6.58 16.55 -46.30
N ILE A 310 5.78 15.59 -46.80
CA ILE A 310 5.17 15.67 -48.14
C ILE A 310 3.71 16.11 -47.98
N PRO A 311 3.33 17.33 -48.38
CA PRO A 311 1.93 17.74 -48.38
C PRO A 311 1.12 16.92 -49.39
N ASN A 312 -0.06 16.45 -48.97
CA ASN A 312 -0.91 15.59 -49.82
C ASN A 312 -1.64 16.36 -50.94
N ALA A 313 -1.75 17.68 -50.85
CA ALA A 313 -2.33 18.55 -51.87
C ALA A 313 -1.88 20.01 -51.66
N PHE A 314 -1.91 20.78 -52.74
CA PHE A 314 -1.91 22.24 -52.71
C PHE A 314 -2.89 22.74 -53.78
N SER A 315 -3.64 23.80 -53.48
CA SER A 315 -4.56 24.42 -54.42
C SER A 315 -4.12 25.86 -54.68
N PRO A 316 -3.95 26.27 -55.94
CA PRO A 316 -3.69 27.67 -56.24
C PRO A 316 -4.82 28.57 -55.74
N ASP A 317 -4.51 29.74 -55.19
CA ASP A 317 -5.52 30.66 -54.63
C ASP A 317 -6.23 31.52 -55.70
N ASN A 318 -5.82 31.33 -56.97
CA ASN A 318 -6.37 31.98 -58.16
C ASN A 318 -6.23 33.51 -58.14
N ASP A 319 -5.21 34.05 -57.44
CA ASP A 319 -4.88 35.48 -57.43
C ASP A 319 -4.10 35.93 -58.70
N GLY A 320 -3.77 34.99 -59.58
CA GLY A 320 -3.02 35.22 -60.82
C GLY A 320 -1.51 35.29 -60.65
N LYS A 321 -0.99 34.94 -59.47
CA LYS A 321 0.44 34.76 -59.18
C LYS A 321 0.76 33.27 -59.02
N ASN A 322 2.04 32.95 -59.15
CA ASN A 322 2.51 31.59 -58.87
C ASN A 322 2.53 31.38 -57.35
N ASP A 323 1.80 30.38 -56.88
CA ASP A 323 1.88 29.90 -55.51
C ASP A 323 3.16 29.09 -55.29
N PHE A 324 3.72 29.20 -54.08
CA PHE A 324 4.86 28.39 -53.67
C PHE A 324 4.40 27.14 -52.93
N TRP A 325 5.00 26.01 -53.27
CA TRP A 325 4.86 24.76 -52.54
C TRP A 325 6.21 24.36 -51.96
N THR A 326 6.25 24.01 -50.67
CA THR A 326 7.47 23.62 -49.99
C THR A 326 7.36 22.19 -49.50
N ILE A 327 8.32 21.35 -49.90
CA ILE A 327 8.54 20.02 -49.34
C ILE A 327 9.69 20.15 -48.34
N GLU A 328 9.36 20.30 -47.07
CA GLU A 328 10.35 20.48 -46.02
C GLU A 328 11.20 19.21 -45.87
N GLY A 329 12.52 19.40 -45.89
CA GLY A 329 13.50 18.32 -45.68
C GLY A 329 13.88 17.49 -46.90
N LEU A 330 13.33 17.78 -48.09
CA LEU A 330 13.71 17.12 -49.35
C LEU A 330 15.23 17.15 -49.62
N GLY A 331 15.90 18.24 -49.22
CA GLY A 331 17.35 18.41 -49.35
C GLY A 331 18.20 17.37 -48.60
N LYS A 332 17.64 16.67 -47.59
CA LYS A 332 18.33 15.55 -46.91
C LYS A 332 18.40 14.29 -47.77
N PHE A 333 17.66 14.23 -48.86
CA PHE A 333 17.58 13.07 -49.76
C PHE A 333 18.19 13.40 -51.12
N PRO A 334 19.52 13.56 -51.28
CA PRO A 334 20.12 14.03 -52.54
C PRO A 334 19.83 13.13 -53.76
N ASN A 335 19.49 11.86 -53.53
CA ASN A 335 19.13 10.88 -54.55
C ASN A 335 17.61 10.59 -54.57
N HIS A 336 16.78 11.64 -54.48
CA HIS A 336 15.32 11.49 -54.54
C HIS A 336 14.79 11.55 -55.97
N GLN A 337 13.55 11.10 -56.17
CA GLN A 337 12.78 11.38 -57.38
C GLN A 337 11.48 12.06 -56.96
N LEU A 338 11.18 13.23 -57.54
CA LEU A 338 9.94 13.94 -57.29
C LEU A 338 9.00 13.78 -58.48
N THR A 339 7.83 13.18 -58.23
CA THR A 339 6.75 13.08 -59.22
C THR A 339 5.53 13.83 -58.71
N ILE A 340 5.05 14.82 -59.46
CA ILE A 340 3.83 15.58 -59.15
C ILE A 340 2.75 15.15 -60.13
N TYR A 341 1.57 14.83 -59.61
CA TYR A 341 0.39 14.49 -60.40
C TYR A 341 -0.62 15.63 -60.33
N SER A 342 -1.33 15.87 -61.43
CA SER A 342 -2.54 16.68 -61.41
C SER A 342 -3.68 15.93 -60.73
N ARG A 343 -4.78 16.64 -60.42
CA ARG A 343 -6.04 16.03 -59.94
C ARG A 343 -6.66 14.99 -60.89
N TRP A 344 -6.15 14.88 -62.12
CA TRP A 344 -6.58 13.94 -63.15
C TRP A 344 -5.54 12.84 -63.38
N GLU A 345 -4.65 12.60 -62.40
CA GLU A 345 -3.63 11.55 -62.40
C GLU A 345 -2.59 11.66 -63.55
N SER A 346 -2.58 12.79 -64.26
CA SER A 346 -1.56 13.07 -65.27
C SER A 346 -0.30 13.60 -64.58
N VAL A 347 0.87 13.07 -64.97
CA VAL A 347 2.18 13.52 -64.48
C VAL A 347 2.44 14.95 -64.96
N ILE A 348 2.67 15.87 -64.03
CA ILE A 348 3.01 17.27 -64.27
C ILE A 348 4.52 17.49 -64.14
N LEU A 349 5.15 16.83 -63.17
CA LEU A 349 6.59 16.88 -62.92
C LEU A 349 7.10 15.46 -62.69
N ASN A 350 8.28 15.13 -63.20
CA ASN A 350 9.01 13.92 -62.88
C ASN A 350 10.51 14.18 -63.04
N GLU A 351 11.20 14.38 -61.93
CA GLU A 351 12.64 14.69 -61.91
C GLU A 351 13.39 13.80 -60.91
N ALA A 352 14.60 13.39 -61.29
CA ALA A 352 15.47 12.53 -60.46
C ALA A 352 16.96 12.90 -60.65
N PRO A 353 17.59 13.64 -59.71
CA PRO A 353 16.99 14.34 -58.57
C PRO A 353 16.34 15.66 -58.97
N TYR A 354 15.34 16.11 -58.21
CA TYR A 354 14.71 17.42 -58.43
C TYR A 354 15.71 18.53 -58.09
N GLN A 355 15.86 19.50 -59.00
CA GLN A 355 16.96 20.49 -58.96
C GLN A 355 16.57 21.80 -58.27
N ASN A 356 15.28 22.02 -57.99
CA ASN A 356 14.76 23.28 -57.43
C ASN A 356 15.22 24.52 -58.21
N ASP A 357 15.23 24.43 -59.54
CA ASP A 357 15.67 25.48 -60.48
C ASP A 357 14.50 26.30 -61.07
N TRP A 358 13.32 26.16 -60.48
CA TRP A 358 12.10 26.85 -60.86
C TRP A 358 12.07 28.20 -60.12
N GLY A 359 12.52 29.25 -60.82
CA GLY A 359 12.70 30.61 -60.29
C GLY A 359 11.42 31.38 -60.01
#